data_AF-A0A7S2DN79-F1
#
_entry.id   AF-A0A7S2DN79-F1
#
_cell.length_a   1.000
_cell.length_b   1.000
_cell.length_c   1.000
_cell.angle_alpha   90.00
_cell.angle_beta   90.00
_cell.angle_gamma   90.00
#
_symmetry.space_group_name_H-M   'P 1'
#
loop_
_entity.id
_entity.type
_entity.pdbx_description
1 polymer ?
#
loop_
_entity_poly.entity_id
_entity_poly.type
_entity_poly.pdbx_seq_one_letter_code
_entity_poly.pdbx_strand_id
1 'polypeptide(L)'
;GTYPGHRPMQIADGTPAPLYQEFSQYSSEKLQKFRHIDEVRLIIKHLASCVSLSEMVRQGIISRHFAGANHAFVKKLHRDWAGFHNILMIPGTTHDEDIRSYFGEEVAFFFRWFSLYIRNLSVLAALGAFCCFRFLPGFTITQQDRVLVWFGLALIIWETIFHKRSQADITRMCQVWGMDSFNQSEDDLPSYRASLEGTPELSMRRSVTAVVVVIYLLTFVSIITGLNIWFYQQKVNGKHVQFLQPLLQTVLVKVLSFLWRKIAYYLVLGQNHRTQTRFNDSLIKNLSIVKLFVALYPFVYTAFIEKKKSEQCGATLSEAAQM
;
A
#
# COMPACT_ATOMS: atom_id res chain seq x y z
N GLY A 1 -29.82 1.53 1.59
CA GLY A 1 -28.87 0.59 2.21
C GLY A 1 -29.36 -0.83 2.01
N THR A 2 -28.57 -1.67 1.36
CA THR A 2 -28.89 -3.08 1.04
C THR A 2 -27.96 -4.02 1.81
N TYR A 3 -27.91 -3.89 3.13
CA TYR A 3 -27.34 -4.90 4.01
C TYR A 3 -28.50 -5.74 4.59
N PRO A 4 -28.50 -7.08 4.44
CA PRO A 4 -29.52 -7.91 5.06
C PRO A 4 -29.36 -7.85 6.59
N GLY A 5 -30.41 -7.38 7.30
CA GLY A 5 -30.49 -7.40 8.76
C GLY A 5 -30.52 -6.04 9.48
N HIS A 6 -30.37 -4.91 8.77
CA HIS A 6 -30.52 -3.58 9.37
C HIS A 6 -31.58 -2.74 8.64
N ARG A 7 -32.49 -2.12 9.42
CA ARG A 7 -33.51 -1.21 8.88
C ARG A 7 -32.79 -0.01 8.23
N PRO A 8 -33.25 0.47 7.06
CA PRO A 8 -32.69 1.68 6.45
C PRO A 8 -32.80 2.85 7.43
N MET A 9 -31.83 3.76 7.37
CA MET A 9 -31.86 5.00 8.16
C MET A 9 -33.18 5.73 7.84
N GLN A 10 -33.92 6.13 8.86
CA GLN A 10 -35.22 6.78 8.69
C GLN A 10 -35.07 8.29 8.89
N ILE A 11 -35.80 9.09 8.10
CA ILE A 11 -35.98 10.52 8.34
C ILE A 11 -36.90 10.67 9.57
N ALA A 12 -37.00 11.88 10.15
CA ALA A 12 -37.85 12.18 11.31
C ALA A 12 -39.34 11.79 11.13
N ASP A 13 -39.78 11.59 9.89
CA ASP A 13 -41.12 11.12 9.50
C ASP A 13 -41.27 9.59 9.46
N GLY A 14 -40.23 8.83 9.79
CA GLY A 14 -40.22 7.36 9.76
C GLY A 14 -40.04 6.75 8.37
N THR A 15 -39.93 7.57 7.32
CA THR A 15 -39.68 7.09 5.96
C THR A 15 -38.21 6.73 5.77
N PRO A 16 -37.89 5.70 4.97
CA PRO A 16 -36.50 5.36 4.67
C PRO A 16 -35.83 6.53 3.93
N ALA A 17 -34.77 7.08 4.51
CA ALA A 17 -33.97 8.13 3.90
C ALA A 17 -33.35 7.60 2.60
N PRO A 18 -33.56 8.29 1.45
CA PRO A 18 -32.85 7.94 0.23
C PRO A 18 -31.35 8.15 0.46
N LEU A 19 -30.53 7.18 0.02
CA LEU A 19 -29.07 7.23 0.21
C LEU A 19 -28.44 8.41 -0.54
N TYR A 20 -29.04 8.79 -1.68
CA TYR A 20 -28.69 9.96 -2.46
C TYR A 20 -29.97 10.62 -2.96
N GLN A 21 -29.95 11.94 -3.09
CA GLN A 21 -31.00 12.72 -3.70
C GLN A 21 -30.33 13.76 -4.60
N GLU A 22 -30.85 13.94 -5.82
CA GLU A 22 -30.36 15.01 -6.69
C GLU A 22 -30.59 16.37 -6.04
N PHE A 23 -29.63 17.28 -6.23
CA PHE A 23 -29.74 18.63 -5.71
C PHE A 23 -30.90 19.35 -6.39
N SER A 24 -31.86 19.80 -5.59
CA SER A 24 -32.91 20.73 -6.02
C SER A 24 -32.94 21.91 -5.06
N GLN A 25 -33.31 23.09 -5.55
CA GLN A 25 -33.38 24.29 -4.71
C GLN A 25 -34.32 24.08 -3.50
N TYR A 26 -35.39 23.31 -3.69
CA TYR A 26 -36.36 22.93 -2.66
C TYR A 26 -35.86 21.89 -1.65
N SER A 27 -34.84 21.09 -2.00
CA SER A 27 -34.23 20.09 -1.11
C SER A 27 -32.95 20.59 -0.44
N SER A 28 -32.51 21.82 -0.73
CA SER A 28 -31.25 22.38 -0.22
C SER A 28 -31.17 22.37 1.31
N GLU A 29 -32.28 22.61 2.02
CA GLU A 29 -32.34 22.56 3.49
C GLU A 29 -32.22 21.14 4.06
N LYS A 30 -32.54 20.13 3.26
CA LYS A 30 -32.48 18.71 3.65
C LYS A 30 -31.12 18.07 3.36
N LEU A 31 -30.26 18.76 2.61
CA LEU A 31 -28.96 18.26 2.17
C LEU A 31 -27.83 18.78 3.07
N GLN A 32 -26.79 17.97 3.21
CA GLN A 32 -25.57 18.40 3.87
C GLN A 32 -24.93 19.53 3.07
N LYS A 33 -24.49 20.59 3.76
CA LYS A 33 -23.74 21.69 3.14
C LYS A 33 -22.44 21.18 2.52
N PHE A 34 -22.06 21.75 1.38
CA PHE A 34 -20.77 21.47 0.76
C PHE A 34 -19.64 21.79 1.74
N ARG A 35 -18.63 20.92 1.76
CA ARG A 35 -17.39 21.19 2.49
C ARG A 35 -16.50 22.06 1.60
N HIS A 36 -15.53 22.71 2.23
CA HIS A 36 -14.55 23.52 1.50
C HIS A 36 -13.84 22.73 0.38
N ILE A 37 -13.53 21.46 0.60
CA ILE A 37 -12.93 20.62 -0.42
C ILE A 37 -13.87 20.33 -1.60
N ASP A 38 -15.17 20.23 -1.35
CA ASP A 38 -16.18 20.01 -2.40
C ASP A 38 -16.31 21.27 -3.26
N GLU A 39 -16.29 22.46 -2.64
CA GLU A 39 -16.26 23.74 -3.34
C GLU A 39 -15.03 23.85 -4.26
N VAL A 40 -13.85 23.52 -3.74
CA VAL A 40 -12.60 23.52 -4.51
C VAL A 40 -12.69 22.55 -5.69
N ARG A 41 -13.23 21.34 -5.48
CA ARG A 41 -13.43 20.34 -6.55
C ARG A 41 -14.39 20.85 -7.62
N LEU A 42 -15.49 21.48 -7.23
CA LEU A 42 -16.45 22.05 -8.17
C LEU A 42 -15.83 23.19 -8.99
N ILE A 43 -15.05 24.07 -8.36
CA ILE A 43 -14.32 25.15 -9.06
C ILE A 43 -13.33 24.55 -10.06
N ILE A 44 -12.53 23.56 -9.65
CA ILE A 44 -11.56 22.91 -10.54
C ILE A 44 -12.27 22.20 -11.69
N LYS A 45 -13.36 21.47 -11.42
CA LYS A 45 -14.15 20.79 -12.45
C LYS A 45 -14.75 21.78 -13.45
N HIS A 46 -15.27 22.91 -12.96
CA HIS A 46 -15.80 23.96 -13.82
C HIS A 46 -14.70 24.59 -14.68
N LEU A 47 -13.55 24.94 -14.08
CA LEU A 47 -12.39 25.45 -14.81
C LEU A 47 -11.90 24.47 -15.87
N ALA A 48 -11.81 23.18 -15.54
CA ALA A 48 -11.40 22.13 -16.46
C ALA A 48 -12.37 21.94 -17.64
N SER A 49 -13.66 22.23 -17.43
CA SER A 49 -14.67 22.19 -18.50
C SER A 49 -14.54 23.34 -19.48
N CYS A 50 -14.05 24.51 -19.02
CA CYS A 50 -13.83 25.67 -19.87
C CYS A 50 -12.45 25.64 -20.54
N VAL A 51 -11.41 25.20 -19.83
CA VAL A 51 -10.02 25.26 -20.29
C VAL A 51 -9.24 24.03 -19.82
N SER A 52 -8.42 23.46 -20.70
CA SER A 52 -7.51 22.37 -20.34
C SER A 52 -6.34 22.89 -19.50
N LEU A 53 -6.48 22.82 -18.16
CA LEU A 53 -5.44 23.25 -17.21
C LEU A 53 -4.10 22.54 -17.42
N SER A 54 -4.13 21.26 -17.82
CA SER A 54 -2.92 20.47 -18.10
C SER A 54 -2.12 21.02 -19.29
N GLU A 55 -2.82 21.45 -20.35
CA GLU A 55 -2.19 22.03 -21.54
C GLU A 55 -1.63 23.42 -21.27
N MET A 56 -2.31 24.24 -20.46
CA MET A 56 -1.79 25.56 -20.07
C MET A 56 -0.48 25.45 -19.29
N VAL A 57 -0.36 24.44 -18.41
CA VAL A 57 0.90 24.16 -17.70
C VAL A 57 1.98 23.71 -18.69
N ARG A 58 1.62 22.80 -19.61
CA ARG A 58 2.57 22.25 -20.60
C ARG A 58 3.12 23.32 -21.54
N GLN A 59 2.28 24.28 -21.94
CA GLN A 59 2.65 25.40 -22.81
C GLN A 59 3.36 26.54 -22.06
N GLY A 60 3.47 26.46 -20.73
CA GLY A 60 4.12 27.47 -19.90
C GLY A 60 3.30 28.74 -19.71
N ILE A 61 2.00 28.73 -20.02
CA ILE A 61 1.09 29.86 -19.79
C ILE A 61 0.87 30.06 -18.28
N ILE A 62 0.71 28.96 -17.55
CA ILE A 62 0.64 28.93 -16.09
C ILE A 62 1.76 28.05 -15.55
N SER A 63 2.38 28.46 -14.44
CA SER A 63 3.44 27.65 -13.83
C SER A 63 2.85 26.39 -13.18
N ARG A 64 1.90 26.56 -12.26
CA ARG A 64 1.22 25.48 -11.52
C ARG A 64 -0.14 25.98 -11.04
N HIS A 65 -1.04 25.04 -10.75
CA HIS A 65 -2.31 25.31 -10.06
C HIS A 65 -2.40 24.40 -8.82
N PHE A 66 -2.90 24.93 -7.71
CA PHE A 66 -3.10 24.18 -6.46
C PHE A 66 -4.18 24.86 -5.62
N ALA A 67 -4.84 24.08 -4.75
CA ALA A 67 -5.82 24.59 -3.81
C ALA A 67 -5.13 25.34 -2.66
N GLY A 68 -5.64 26.52 -2.31
CA GLY A 68 -5.14 27.29 -1.16
C GLY A 68 -5.41 26.56 0.16
N ALA A 69 -4.41 26.51 1.05
CA ALA A 69 -4.54 25.85 2.34
C ALA A 69 -5.30 26.72 3.35
N ASN A 70 -6.28 26.14 4.05
CA ASN A 70 -6.92 26.78 5.19
C ASN A 70 -6.07 26.60 6.47
N HIS A 71 -5.29 27.62 6.82
CA HIS A 71 -4.37 27.58 7.96
C HIS A 71 -5.08 27.34 9.31
N ALA A 72 -6.29 27.87 9.50
CA ALA A 72 -7.03 27.69 10.76
C ALA A 72 -7.41 26.22 10.98
N PHE A 73 -7.84 25.53 9.92
CA PHE A 73 -8.17 24.11 9.99
C PHE A 73 -6.93 23.25 10.23
N VAL A 74 -5.82 23.53 9.54
CA VAL A 74 -4.55 22.81 9.75
C VAL A 74 -4.05 22.96 11.18
N LYS A 75 -4.15 24.16 11.75
CA LYS A 75 -3.73 24.40 13.14
C LYS A 75 -4.57 23.60 14.14
N LYS A 76 -5.89 23.49 13.92
CA LYS A 76 -6.78 22.61 14.70
C LYS A 76 -6.33 21.16 14.59
N LEU A 77 -6.16 20.67 13.36
CA LEU A 77 -5.80 19.28 13.09
C LEU A 77 -4.40 18.92 13.63
N HIS A 78 -3.44 19.86 13.59
CA HIS A 78 -2.12 19.66 14.17
C HIS A 78 -2.17 19.53 15.69
N ARG A 79 -2.96 20.37 16.36
CA ARG A 79 -3.12 20.33 17.81
C ARG A 79 -3.80 19.05 18.26
N ASP A 80 -4.87 18.66 17.58
CA ASP A 80 -5.77 17.60 18.08
C ASP A 80 -5.33 16.20 17.59
N TRP A 81 -4.73 16.09 16.40
CA TRP A 81 -4.38 14.81 15.78
C TRP A 81 -2.87 14.65 15.53
N ALA A 82 -2.22 15.56 14.79
CA ALA A 82 -0.84 15.37 14.32
C ALA A 82 0.26 15.82 15.32
N GLY A 83 -0.08 16.08 16.57
CA GLY A 83 0.87 16.52 17.59
C GLY A 83 1.80 15.39 18.04
N PHE A 84 3.05 15.72 18.37
CA PHE A 84 4.04 14.74 18.87
C PHE A 84 3.59 14.00 20.14
N HIS A 85 2.71 14.61 20.94
CA HIS A 85 2.15 14.00 22.14
C HIS A 85 1.27 12.76 21.84
N ASN A 86 0.76 12.62 20.62
CA ASN A 86 -0.10 11.51 20.21
C ASN A 86 0.66 10.31 19.63
N ILE A 87 2.00 10.33 19.55
CA ILE A 87 2.78 9.28 18.89
C ILE A 87 2.63 7.91 19.56
N LEU A 88 2.53 7.86 20.89
CA LEU A 88 2.39 6.61 21.65
C LEU A 88 0.93 6.20 21.86
N MET A 89 -0.04 7.00 21.41
CA MET A 89 -1.45 6.72 21.59
C MET A 89 -1.94 5.76 20.50
N ILE A 90 -2.70 4.73 20.89
CA ILE A 90 -3.37 3.87 19.92
C ILE A 90 -4.41 4.71 19.18
N PRO A 91 -4.36 4.76 17.83
CA PRO A 91 -5.21 5.66 17.06
C PRO A 91 -6.70 5.32 17.21
N GLY A 92 -7.49 6.35 17.50
CA GLY A 92 -8.95 6.29 17.57
C GLY A 92 -9.63 6.63 16.23
N THR A 93 -10.96 6.66 16.24
CA THR A 93 -11.79 6.97 15.05
C THR A 93 -12.39 8.39 15.08
N THR A 94 -11.98 9.20 16.06
CA THR A 94 -12.60 10.51 16.35
C THR A 94 -12.28 11.58 15.32
N HIS A 95 -11.13 11.45 14.63
CA HIS A 95 -10.63 12.48 13.72
C HIS A 95 -10.84 12.13 12.23
N ASP A 96 -11.49 11.01 11.93
CA ASP A 96 -11.64 10.53 10.54
C ASP A 96 -12.45 11.53 9.68
N GLU A 97 -13.48 12.16 10.26
CA GLU A 97 -14.29 13.17 9.58
C GLU A 97 -13.55 14.50 9.38
N ASP A 98 -12.72 14.91 10.35
CA ASP A 98 -11.89 16.11 10.24
C ASP A 98 -10.85 15.94 9.12
N ILE A 99 -10.20 14.77 9.06
CA ILE A 99 -9.22 14.41 8.02
C ILE A 99 -9.91 14.37 6.65
N ARG A 100 -11.08 13.72 6.56
CA ARG A 100 -11.89 13.66 5.33
C ARG A 100 -12.30 15.05 4.85
N SER A 101 -12.71 15.93 5.75
CA SER A 101 -13.19 17.27 5.40
C SER A 101 -12.10 18.18 4.85
N TYR A 102 -10.84 17.93 5.24
CA TYR A 102 -9.70 18.74 4.81
C TYR A 102 -8.92 18.15 3.63
N PHE A 103 -8.55 16.87 3.72
CA PHE A 103 -7.74 16.20 2.69
C PHE A 103 -8.55 15.45 1.64
N GLY A 104 -9.83 15.17 1.94
CA GLY A 104 -10.70 14.37 1.08
C GLY A 104 -10.70 12.89 1.42
N GLU A 105 -11.51 12.16 0.67
CA GLU A 105 -11.84 10.75 0.92
C GLU A 105 -10.63 9.83 0.73
N GLU A 106 -9.80 10.03 -0.31
CA GLU A 106 -8.65 9.17 -0.59
C GLU A 106 -7.66 9.12 0.58
N VAL A 107 -7.28 10.29 1.09
CA VAL A 107 -6.38 10.41 2.24
C VAL A 107 -7.04 9.91 3.52
N ALA A 108 -8.33 10.17 3.70
CA ALA A 108 -9.09 9.67 4.85
C ALA A 108 -9.19 8.14 4.86
N PHE A 109 -9.39 7.49 3.72
CA PHE A 109 -9.37 6.03 3.61
C PHE A 109 -8.01 5.46 4.01
N PHE A 110 -6.91 6.09 3.57
CA PHE A 110 -5.58 5.68 3.97
C PHE A 110 -5.40 5.74 5.50
N PHE A 111 -5.70 6.87 6.13
CA PHE A 111 -5.53 7.01 7.59
C PHE A 111 -6.49 6.13 8.37
N ARG A 112 -7.72 5.94 7.91
CA ARG A 112 -8.69 5.02 8.52
C ARG A 112 -8.17 3.58 8.52
N TRP A 113 -7.73 3.10 7.36
CA TRP A 113 -7.14 1.77 7.22
C TRP A 113 -5.88 1.62 8.07
N PHE A 114 -5.02 2.63 8.06
CA PHE A 114 -3.77 2.63 8.82
C PHE A 114 -4.00 2.61 10.34
N SER A 115 -4.96 3.38 10.84
CA SER A 115 -5.38 3.35 12.25
C SER A 115 -5.91 1.98 12.66
N LEU A 116 -6.75 1.37 11.81
CA LEU A 116 -7.22 0.00 12.03
C LEU A 116 -6.07 -1.00 12.03
N TYR A 117 -5.09 -0.84 11.14
CA TYR A 117 -3.91 -1.69 11.06
C TYR A 117 -3.06 -1.61 12.33
N ILE A 118 -2.72 -0.40 12.80
CA ILE A 118 -1.97 -0.20 14.06
C ILE A 118 -2.70 -0.83 15.25
N ARG A 119 -4.01 -0.60 15.36
CA ARG A 119 -4.82 -1.16 16.47
C ARG A 119 -4.88 -2.68 16.45
N ASN A 120 -4.90 -3.33 15.29
CA ASN A 120 -4.85 -4.79 15.24
C ASN A 120 -3.42 -5.32 15.45
N LEU A 121 -2.39 -4.58 15.02
CA LEU A 121 -0.99 -4.90 15.30
C LEU A 121 -0.65 -4.82 16.78
N SER A 122 -1.27 -3.93 17.57
CA SER A 122 -1.02 -3.87 19.02
C SER A 122 -1.44 -5.16 19.73
N VAL A 123 -2.51 -5.82 19.28
CA VAL A 123 -2.91 -7.15 19.77
C VAL A 123 -1.82 -8.19 19.45
N LEU A 124 -1.30 -8.14 18.23
CA LEU A 124 -0.23 -9.05 17.82
C LEU A 124 1.09 -8.77 18.55
N ALA A 125 1.39 -7.50 18.85
CA ALA A 125 2.55 -7.10 19.64
C ALA A 125 2.46 -7.65 21.07
N ALA A 126 1.28 -7.63 21.69
CA ALA A 126 1.07 -8.24 23.00
C ALA A 126 1.29 -9.77 22.96
N LEU A 127 0.76 -10.46 21.93
CA LEU A 127 1.00 -11.90 21.74
C LEU A 127 2.48 -12.21 21.49
N GLY A 128 3.17 -11.38 20.70
CA GLY A 128 4.61 -11.52 20.44
C GLY A 128 5.46 -11.29 21.69
N ALA A 129 5.12 -10.30 22.51
CA ALA A 129 5.78 -10.05 23.80
C ALA A 129 5.61 -11.25 24.74
N PHE A 130 4.41 -11.86 24.78
CA PHE A 130 4.20 -13.09 25.52
C PHE A 130 5.05 -14.26 24.99
N CYS A 131 5.17 -14.39 23.67
CA CYS A 131 6.03 -15.42 23.07
C CYS A 131 7.51 -15.22 23.38
N CYS A 132 7.96 -14.00 23.72
CA CYS A 132 9.34 -13.74 24.12
C CYS A 132 9.71 -14.39 25.46
N PHE A 133 8.75 -14.75 26.31
CA PHE A 133 9.03 -15.50 27.54
C PHE A 133 9.66 -16.87 27.28
N ARG A 134 9.57 -17.40 26.05
CA ARG A 134 10.27 -18.63 25.64
C ARG A 134 11.80 -18.55 25.78
N PHE A 135 12.36 -17.34 25.81
CA PHE A 135 13.81 -17.11 25.94
C PHE A 135 14.27 -17.10 27.41
N LEU A 136 13.36 -17.25 28.38
CA LEU A 136 13.76 -17.36 29.78
C LEU A 136 14.55 -18.66 30.04
N PRO A 137 15.55 -18.63 30.93
CA PRO A 137 16.32 -19.81 31.30
C PRO A 137 15.39 -20.84 31.96
N GLY A 138 15.35 -22.06 31.41
CA GLY A 138 14.51 -23.17 31.92
C GLY A 138 13.67 -23.89 30.87
N PHE A 139 13.51 -23.31 29.66
CA PHE A 139 12.80 -23.97 28.56
C PHE A 139 13.72 -24.80 27.67
N THR A 140 13.34 -26.05 27.39
CA THR A 140 14.03 -26.91 26.42
C THR A 140 13.78 -26.41 24.99
N ILE A 141 14.72 -26.64 24.06
CA ILE A 141 14.60 -26.27 22.63
C ILE A 141 13.25 -26.73 22.03
N THR A 142 12.84 -27.97 22.32
CA THR A 142 11.55 -28.52 21.85
C THR A 142 10.33 -27.75 22.32
N GLN A 143 10.37 -27.17 23.53
CA GLN A 143 9.28 -26.35 24.06
C GLN A 143 9.25 -24.98 23.36
N GLN A 144 10.41 -24.40 23.08
CA GLN A 144 10.53 -23.14 22.34
C GLN A 144 9.98 -23.27 20.92
N ASP A 145 10.28 -24.38 20.23
CA ASP A 145 9.78 -24.66 18.88
C ASP A 145 8.26 -24.83 18.86
N ARG A 146 7.70 -25.52 19.85
CA ARG A 146 6.23 -25.67 19.99
C ARG A 146 5.53 -24.32 20.15
N VAL A 147 6.09 -23.41 20.97
CA VAL A 147 5.55 -22.05 21.14
C VAL A 147 5.58 -21.29 19.81
N LEU A 148 6.65 -21.41 19.02
CA LEU A 148 6.77 -20.75 17.73
C LEU A 148 5.73 -21.27 16.71
N VAL A 149 5.47 -22.58 16.68
CA VAL A 149 4.43 -23.18 15.81
C VAL A 149 3.05 -22.64 16.19
N TRP A 150 2.72 -22.58 17.48
CA TRP A 150 1.45 -21.99 17.94
C TRP A 150 1.31 -20.51 17.58
N PHE A 151 2.40 -19.75 17.70
CA PHE A 151 2.41 -18.35 17.28
C PHE A 151 2.20 -18.20 15.77
N GLY A 152 2.80 -19.09 14.96
CA GLY A 152 2.56 -19.14 13.51
C GLY A 152 1.09 -19.38 13.15
N LEU A 153 0.40 -20.28 13.86
CA LEU A 153 -1.04 -20.49 13.67
C LEU A 153 -1.87 -19.28 14.09
N ALA A 154 -1.52 -18.65 15.22
CA ALA A 154 -2.17 -17.44 15.69
C ALA A 154 -2.02 -16.28 14.69
N LEU A 155 -0.86 -16.16 14.03
CA LEU A 155 -0.61 -15.17 12.97
C LEU A 155 -1.54 -15.36 11.77
N ILE A 156 -1.72 -16.60 11.31
CA ILE A 156 -2.63 -16.91 10.19
C ILE A 156 -4.07 -16.54 10.54
N ILE A 157 -4.53 -16.91 11.74
CA ILE A 157 -5.88 -16.57 12.23
C ILE A 157 -6.05 -15.05 12.33
N TRP A 158 -5.06 -14.37 12.91
CA TRP A 158 -5.06 -12.91 13.04
C TRP A 158 -5.13 -12.22 11.68
N GLU A 159 -4.34 -12.68 10.69
CA GLU A 159 -4.33 -12.14 9.33
C GLU A 159 -5.72 -12.26 8.68
N THR A 160 -6.34 -13.44 8.78
CA THR A 160 -7.68 -13.67 8.22
C THR A 160 -8.74 -12.79 8.87
N ILE A 161 -8.68 -12.62 10.20
CA ILE A 161 -9.59 -11.73 10.95
C ILE A 161 -9.37 -10.27 10.55
N PHE A 162 -8.11 -9.83 10.48
CA PHE A 162 -7.74 -8.47 10.11
C PHE A 162 -8.20 -8.14 8.68
N HIS A 163 -7.98 -9.05 7.73
CA HIS A 163 -8.38 -8.88 6.34
C HIS A 163 -9.90 -8.69 6.23
N LYS A 164 -10.69 -9.59 6.84
CA LYS A 164 -12.16 -9.49 6.85
C LYS A 164 -12.67 -8.21 7.50
N ARG A 165 -12.08 -7.81 8.65
CA ARG A 165 -12.45 -6.58 9.35
C ARG A 165 -12.12 -5.33 8.53
N SER A 166 -10.97 -5.30 7.89
CA SER A 166 -10.53 -4.17 7.06
C SER A 166 -11.43 -4.00 5.85
N GLN A 167 -11.77 -5.11 5.18
CA GLN A 167 -12.69 -5.08 4.04
C GLN A 167 -14.08 -4.59 4.46
N ALA A 168 -14.62 -5.11 5.56
CA ALA A 168 -15.92 -4.67 6.07
C ALA A 168 -15.93 -3.19 6.48
N ASP A 169 -14.85 -2.70 7.11
CA ASP A 169 -14.71 -1.31 7.52
C ASP A 169 -14.66 -0.37 6.30
N ILE A 170 -13.88 -0.72 5.27
CA ILE A 170 -13.79 0.04 4.03
C ILE A 170 -15.15 0.08 3.32
N THR A 171 -15.84 -1.05 3.16
CA THR A 171 -17.19 -1.09 2.55
C THR A 171 -18.16 -0.18 3.32
N ARG A 172 -18.13 -0.21 4.65
CA ARG A 172 -18.96 0.68 5.47
C ARG A 172 -18.63 2.15 5.24
N MET A 173 -17.34 2.50 5.17
CA MET A 173 -16.93 3.88 4.89
C MET A 173 -17.31 4.32 3.48
N CYS A 174 -17.23 3.45 2.47
CA CYS A 174 -17.73 3.73 1.13
C CYS A 174 -19.23 4.07 1.14
N GLN A 175 -20.02 3.35 1.94
CA GLN A 175 -21.46 3.62 2.10
C GLN A 175 -21.73 4.95 2.84
N VAL A 176 -21.05 5.19 3.95
CA VAL A 176 -21.23 6.42 4.76
C VAL A 176 -20.74 7.66 4.01
N TRP A 177 -19.69 7.52 3.21
CA TRP A 177 -19.09 8.64 2.47
C TRP A 177 -19.67 8.82 1.06
N GLY A 178 -20.55 7.91 0.61
CA GLY A 178 -21.19 7.99 -0.71
C GLY A 178 -20.25 7.70 -1.89
N MET A 179 -19.25 6.83 -1.69
CA MET A 179 -18.19 6.54 -2.68
C MET A 179 -18.44 5.28 -3.52
N ASP A 180 -19.62 4.67 -3.44
CA ASP A 180 -19.93 3.37 -4.06
C ASP A 180 -19.87 3.37 -5.61
N SER A 181 -20.13 4.52 -6.25
CA SER A 181 -20.16 4.66 -7.72
C SER A 181 -19.06 5.58 -8.29
N PHE A 182 -18.05 5.93 -7.50
CA PHE A 182 -17.04 6.93 -7.88
C PHE A 182 -16.31 6.56 -9.19
N ASN A 183 -15.86 5.32 -9.31
CA ASN A 183 -15.08 4.83 -10.46
C ASN A 183 -15.84 4.81 -11.80
N GLN A 184 -17.18 4.85 -11.78
CA GLN A 184 -17.98 4.86 -13.02
C GLN A 184 -18.10 6.26 -13.62
N SER A 185 -17.82 7.29 -12.83
CA SER A 185 -17.96 8.70 -13.19
C SER A 185 -16.64 9.37 -13.59
N GLU A 186 -15.58 8.58 -13.76
CA GLU A 186 -14.25 9.06 -14.11
C GLU A 186 -14.12 9.29 -15.62
N ASP A 187 -13.59 10.45 -16.02
CA ASP A 187 -13.37 10.79 -17.42
C ASP A 187 -12.25 9.93 -18.05
N ASP A 188 -12.34 9.73 -19.36
CA ASP A 188 -11.30 9.04 -20.12
C ASP A 188 -10.01 9.86 -20.17
N LEU A 189 -8.87 9.18 -20.03
CA LEU A 189 -7.55 9.81 -20.08
C LEU A 189 -7.28 10.40 -21.47
N PRO A 190 -6.66 11.60 -21.58
CA PRO A 190 -6.27 12.16 -22.87
C PRO A 190 -5.32 11.27 -23.68
N SER A 191 -4.54 10.42 -23.01
CA SER A 191 -3.62 9.46 -23.65
C SER A 191 -4.30 8.18 -24.14
N TYR A 192 -5.56 7.96 -23.78
CA TYR A 192 -6.31 6.76 -24.12
C TYR A 192 -6.67 6.74 -25.61
N ARG A 193 -6.35 5.63 -26.28
CA ARG A 193 -6.67 5.40 -27.69
C ARG A 193 -7.68 4.27 -27.81
N ALA A 194 -8.94 4.60 -28.11
CA ALA A 194 -10.01 3.62 -28.28
C ALA A 194 -9.76 2.66 -29.46
N SER A 195 -9.07 3.10 -30.51
CA SER A 195 -8.76 2.27 -31.69
C SER A 195 -7.83 1.08 -31.41
N LEU A 196 -7.12 1.09 -30.27
CA LEU A 196 -6.24 -0.01 -29.86
C LEU A 196 -6.97 -1.06 -29.01
N GLU A 197 -8.18 -0.80 -28.53
CA GLU A 197 -8.94 -1.80 -27.77
C GLU A 197 -9.33 -2.99 -28.65
N GLY A 198 -9.16 -4.20 -28.12
CA GLY A 198 -9.43 -5.45 -28.86
C GLY A 198 -8.36 -5.83 -29.89
N THR A 199 -7.34 -5.00 -30.11
CA THR A 199 -6.27 -5.31 -31.06
C THR A 199 -5.25 -6.31 -30.48
N PRO A 200 -4.61 -7.16 -31.33
CA PRO A 200 -3.53 -8.03 -30.89
C PRO A 200 -2.30 -7.25 -30.43
N GLU A 201 -2.10 -6.03 -30.94
CA GLU A 201 -1.01 -5.14 -30.53
C GLU A 201 -1.09 -4.79 -29.04
N LEU A 202 -2.28 -4.45 -28.53
CA LEU A 202 -2.46 -4.13 -27.13
C LEU A 202 -2.21 -5.34 -26.22
N SER A 203 -2.66 -6.52 -26.65
CA SER A 203 -2.38 -7.78 -25.96
C SER A 203 -0.88 -8.06 -25.89
N MET A 204 -0.16 -7.86 -27.00
CA MET A 204 1.30 -7.99 -27.06
C MET A 204 1.99 -7.02 -26.10
N ARG A 205 1.57 -5.75 -26.03
CA ARG A 205 2.14 -4.75 -25.10
C ARG A 205 1.96 -5.15 -23.63
N ARG A 206 0.80 -5.73 -23.28
CA ARG A 206 0.55 -6.26 -21.93
C ARG A 206 1.45 -7.45 -21.61
N SER A 207 1.62 -8.37 -22.56
CA SER A 207 2.53 -9.51 -22.44
C SER A 207 3.99 -9.06 -22.29
N VAL A 208 4.43 -8.04 -23.03
CA VAL A 208 5.78 -7.45 -22.88
C VAL A 208 6.01 -6.97 -21.46
N THR A 209 5.02 -6.34 -20.82
CA THR A 209 5.17 -5.92 -19.42
C THR A 209 5.42 -7.12 -18.51
N ALA A 210 4.63 -8.19 -18.64
CA ALA A 210 4.82 -9.41 -17.84
C ALA A 210 6.19 -10.06 -18.07
N VAL A 211 6.63 -10.13 -19.33
CA VAL A 211 7.96 -10.67 -19.70
C VAL A 211 9.08 -9.83 -19.08
N VAL A 212 9.00 -8.50 -19.17
CA VAL A 212 10.01 -7.60 -18.58
C VAL A 212 10.04 -7.72 -17.06
N VAL A 213 8.89 -7.89 -16.39
CA VAL A 213 8.83 -8.18 -14.95
C VAL A 213 9.59 -9.46 -14.63
N VAL A 214 9.32 -10.56 -15.34
CA VAL A 214 9.99 -11.85 -15.09
C VAL A 214 11.50 -11.74 -15.33
N ILE A 215 11.92 -11.14 -16.45
CA ILE A 215 13.34 -10.92 -16.75
C ILE A 215 13.99 -10.08 -15.64
N TYR A 216 13.35 -9.01 -15.20
CA TYR A 216 13.86 -8.17 -14.12
C TYR A 216 14.04 -8.97 -12.82
N LEU A 217 13.07 -9.80 -12.43
CA LEU A 217 13.19 -10.65 -11.24
C LEU A 217 14.34 -11.66 -11.36
N LEU A 218 14.50 -12.29 -12.53
CA LEU A 218 15.62 -13.21 -12.79
C LEU A 218 16.96 -12.49 -12.68
N THR A 219 17.10 -11.32 -13.31
CA THR A 219 18.35 -10.53 -13.22
C THR A 219 18.66 -10.11 -11.79
N PHE A 220 17.64 -9.73 -11.01
CA PHE A 220 17.80 -9.42 -9.59
C PHE A 220 18.34 -10.62 -8.81
N VAL A 221 17.73 -11.80 -8.97
CA VAL A 221 18.19 -13.04 -8.33
C VAL A 221 19.62 -13.37 -8.72
N SER A 222 19.97 -13.28 -10.02
CA SER A 222 21.31 -13.55 -10.51
C SER A 222 22.36 -12.61 -9.91
N ILE A 223 22.07 -11.31 -9.81
CA ILE A 223 23.00 -10.34 -9.23
C ILE A 223 23.20 -10.62 -7.73
N ILE A 224 22.12 -10.82 -6.97
CA ILE A 224 22.21 -11.05 -5.51
C ILE A 224 22.91 -12.37 -5.20
N THR A 225 22.60 -13.46 -5.93
CA THR A 225 23.27 -14.75 -5.74
C THR A 225 24.74 -14.70 -6.13
N GLY A 226 25.07 -14.05 -7.25
CA GLY A 226 26.45 -13.82 -7.67
C GLY A 226 27.25 -13.03 -6.64
N LEU A 227 26.65 -11.97 -6.08
CA LEU A 227 27.27 -11.18 -5.01
C LEU A 227 27.52 -12.02 -3.75
N ASN A 228 26.56 -12.85 -3.34
CA ASN A 228 26.72 -13.75 -2.20
C ASN A 228 27.83 -14.80 -2.41
N ILE A 229 27.96 -15.36 -3.62
CA ILE A 229 29.04 -16.30 -3.96
C ILE A 229 30.40 -15.59 -3.91
N TRP A 230 30.48 -14.37 -4.43
CA TRP A 230 31.72 -13.58 -4.37
C TRP A 230 32.14 -13.28 -2.92
N PHE A 231 31.20 -12.85 -2.07
CA PHE A 231 31.49 -12.63 -0.64
C PHE A 231 31.90 -13.91 0.07
N TYR A 232 31.28 -15.05 -0.27
CA TYR A 232 31.68 -16.35 0.26
C TYR A 232 33.13 -16.68 -0.11
N GLN A 233 33.54 -16.47 -1.36
CA GLN A 233 34.92 -16.67 -1.78
C GLN A 233 35.90 -15.76 -1.03
N GLN A 234 35.55 -14.48 -0.79
CA GLN A 234 36.41 -13.57 -0.01
C GLN A 234 36.55 -14.01 1.45
N LYS A 235 35.49 -14.56 2.04
CA LYS A 235 35.51 -15.14 3.40
C LYS A 235 36.45 -16.34 3.48
N VAL A 236 36.39 -17.25 2.49
CA VAL A 236 37.31 -18.40 2.40
C VAL A 236 38.76 -17.95 2.20
N ASN A 237 38.99 -16.89 1.43
CA ASN A 237 40.32 -16.30 1.22
C ASN A 237 40.86 -15.51 2.43
N GLY A 238 40.24 -15.64 3.62
CA GLY A 238 40.73 -15.05 4.87
C GLY A 238 40.47 -13.55 5.04
N LYS A 239 39.67 -12.92 4.18
CA LYS A 239 39.31 -11.50 4.33
C LYS A 239 38.03 -11.35 5.16
N HIS A 240 38.10 -10.62 6.26
CA HIS A 240 36.94 -10.27 7.08
C HIS A 240 36.10 -9.16 6.41
N VAL A 241 35.16 -9.53 5.55
CA VAL A 241 34.24 -8.62 4.83
C VAL A 241 32.79 -8.64 5.37
N GLN A 242 32.58 -9.14 6.59
CA GLN A 242 31.26 -9.43 7.15
C GLN A 242 30.35 -8.19 7.26
N PHE A 243 30.92 -7.02 7.58
CA PHE A 243 30.15 -5.76 7.65
C PHE A 243 29.82 -5.17 6.28
N LEU A 244 30.61 -5.48 5.25
CA LEU A 244 30.45 -4.89 3.92
C LEU A 244 29.32 -5.55 3.12
N GLN A 245 29.08 -6.84 3.33
CA GLN A 245 28.06 -7.61 2.63
C GLN A 245 26.63 -7.05 2.79
N PRO A 246 26.08 -6.86 4.00
CA PRO A 246 24.72 -6.35 4.15
C PRO A 246 24.56 -4.89 3.68
N LEU A 247 25.62 -4.08 3.82
CA LEU A 247 25.63 -2.69 3.33
C LEU A 247 25.54 -2.65 1.80
N LEU A 248 26.39 -3.40 1.10
CA LEU A 248 26.43 -3.42 -0.36
C LEU A 248 25.13 -4.01 -0.94
N GLN A 249 24.57 -5.05 -0.31
CA GLN A 249 23.27 -5.59 -0.68
C GLN A 249 22.15 -4.56 -0.52
N THR A 250 22.14 -3.81 0.59
CA THR A 250 21.15 -2.76 0.84
C THR A 250 21.24 -1.65 -0.21
N VAL A 251 22.46 -1.21 -0.55
CA VAL A 251 22.69 -0.20 -1.60
C VAL A 251 22.19 -0.72 -2.95
N LEU A 252 22.56 -1.94 -3.32
CA LEU A 252 22.14 -2.58 -4.57
C LEU A 252 20.61 -2.68 -4.68
N VAL A 253 19.93 -3.14 -3.63
CA VAL A 253 18.47 -3.22 -3.56
C VAL A 253 17.82 -1.85 -3.75
N LYS A 254 18.35 -0.80 -3.13
CA LYS A 254 17.84 0.57 -3.29
C LYS A 254 18.01 1.09 -4.72
N VAL A 255 19.17 0.86 -5.33
CA VAL A 255 19.45 1.28 -6.72
C VAL A 255 18.52 0.55 -7.70
N LEU A 256 18.42 -0.77 -7.60
CA LEU A 256 17.54 -1.58 -8.45
C LEU A 256 16.08 -1.16 -8.27
N SER A 257 15.62 -0.95 -7.03
CA SER A 257 14.26 -0.46 -6.75
C SER A 257 13.97 0.92 -7.37
N PHE A 258 14.95 1.82 -7.38
CA PHE A 258 14.83 3.13 -8.01
C PHE A 258 14.70 3.01 -9.54
N LEU A 259 15.53 2.18 -10.16
CA LEU A 259 15.47 1.90 -11.60
C LEU A 259 14.14 1.27 -12.00
N TRP A 260 13.68 0.27 -11.23
CA TRP A 260 12.40 -0.39 -11.49
C TRP A 260 11.23 0.58 -11.50
N ARG A 261 11.20 1.56 -10.57
CA ARG A 261 10.12 2.56 -10.54
C ARG A 261 10.00 3.32 -11.86
N LYS A 262 11.13 3.64 -12.51
CA LYS A 262 11.14 4.33 -13.81
C LYS A 262 10.69 3.39 -14.93
N ILE A 263 11.23 2.17 -14.96
CA ILE A 263 10.88 1.14 -15.95
C ILE A 263 9.38 0.82 -15.90
N ALA A 264 8.86 0.52 -14.70
CA ALA A 264 7.46 0.18 -14.49
C ALA A 264 6.51 1.28 -14.94
N TYR A 265 6.85 2.55 -14.69
CA TYR A 265 6.06 3.68 -15.17
C TYR A 265 5.91 3.68 -16.70
N TYR A 266 7.02 3.55 -17.43
CA TYR A 266 6.99 3.55 -18.90
C TYR A 266 6.32 2.30 -19.47
N LEU A 267 6.48 1.13 -18.84
CA LEU A 267 5.77 -0.09 -19.24
C LEU A 267 4.26 0.08 -19.13
N VAL A 268 3.78 0.63 -18.00
CA VAL A 268 2.35 0.82 -17.74
C VAL A 268 1.77 1.93 -18.61
N LEU A 269 2.54 2.98 -18.92
CA LEU A 269 2.14 3.98 -19.91
C LEU A 269 1.87 3.36 -21.28
N GLY A 270 2.63 2.33 -21.66
CA GLY A 270 2.43 1.57 -22.89
C GLY A 270 1.16 0.69 -22.93
N GLN A 271 0.50 0.44 -21.78
CA GLN A 271 -0.66 -0.45 -21.68
C GLN A 271 -2.00 0.20 -22.05
N ASN A 272 -2.01 1.48 -22.43
CA ASN A 272 -3.19 2.21 -22.91
C ASN A 272 -4.40 2.08 -21.98
N HIS A 273 -4.27 2.62 -20.75
CA HIS A 273 -5.36 2.61 -19.78
C HIS A 273 -6.42 3.67 -20.11
N ARG A 274 -7.70 3.33 -19.87
CA ARG A 274 -8.84 4.20 -20.10
C ARG A 274 -8.99 5.32 -19.06
N THR A 275 -8.89 5.00 -17.77
CA THR A 275 -9.08 5.96 -16.67
C THR A 275 -7.83 6.07 -15.79
N GLN A 276 -7.70 7.16 -15.03
CA GLN A 276 -6.55 7.38 -14.14
C GLN A 276 -6.51 6.33 -13.02
N THR A 277 -7.66 5.92 -12.49
CA THR A 277 -7.75 4.81 -11.52
C THR A 277 -7.16 3.53 -12.08
N ARG A 278 -7.55 3.10 -13.29
CA ARG A 278 -7.03 1.88 -13.92
C ARG A 278 -5.52 1.95 -14.19
N PHE A 279 -5.03 3.13 -14.59
CA PHE A 279 -3.60 3.37 -14.75
C PHE A 279 -2.86 3.21 -13.42
N ASN A 280 -3.36 3.87 -12.36
CA ASN A 280 -2.77 3.81 -11.03
C ASN A 280 -2.80 2.38 -10.46
N ASP A 281 -3.90 1.65 -10.62
CA ASP A 281 -4.03 0.26 -10.18
C ASP A 281 -3.01 -0.66 -10.84
N SER A 282 -2.84 -0.53 -12.17
CA SER A 282 -1.83 -1.29 -12.91
C SER A 282 -0.42 -0.92 -12.47
N LEU A 283 -0.16 0.38 -12.29
CA LEU A 283 1.14 0.86 -11.81
C LEU A 283 1.44 0.33 -10.41
N ILE A 284 0.49 0.40 -9.48
CA ILE A 284 0.60 -0.11 -8.11
C ILE A 284 0.88 -1.60 -8.15
N LYS A 285 0.14 -2.39 -8.95
CA LYS A 285 0.35 -3.83 -9.11
C LYS A 285 1.76 -4.17 -9.60
N ASN A 286 2.24 -3.49 -10.65
CA ASN A 286 3.58 -3.75 -11.20
C ASN A 286 4.70 -3.29 -10.25
N LEU A 287 4.50 -2.21 -9.51
CA LEU A 287 5.43 -1.77 -8.48
C LEU A 287 5.44 -2.70 -7.27
N SER A 288 4.28 -3.16 -6.81
CA SER A 288 4.13 -3.96 -5.59
C SER A 288 4.70 -5.36 -5.75
N ILE A 289 4.44 -6.05 -6.86
CA ILE A 289 4.95 -7.41 -7.12
C ILE A 289 6.48 -7.44 -7.02
N VAL A 290 7.16 -6.52 -7.72
CA VAL A 290 8.61 -6.47 -7.72
C VAL A 290 9.16 -6.00 -6.37
N LYS A 291 8.58 -4.97 -5.75
CA LYS A 291 9.02 -4.51 -4.43
C LYS A 291 8.88 -5.61 -3.37
N LEU A 292 7.77 -6.34 -3.38
CA LEU A 292 7.51 -7.45 -2.47
C LEU A 292 8.56 -8.55 -2.66
N PHE A 293 8.81 -8.94 -3.91
CA PHE A 293 9.83 -9.95 -4.22
C PHE A 293 11.22 -9.50 -3.76
N VAL A 294 11.64 -8.29 -4.14
CA VAL A 294 12.96 -7.73 -3.80
C VAL A 294 13.15 -7.61 -2.29
N ALA A 295 12.11 -7.22 -1.55
CA ALA A 295 12.16 -7.10 -0.10
C ALA A 295 12.20 -8.47 0.61
N LEU A 296 11.47 -9.47 0.10
CA LEU A 296 11.40 -10.80 0.71
C LEU A 296 12.55 -11.72 0.32
N TYR A 297 13.15 -11.52 -0.85
CA TYR A 297 14.16 -12.43 -1.40
C TYR A 297 15.37 -12.64 -0.47
N PRO A 298 15.98 -11.62 0.16
CA PRO A 298 17.08 -11.83 1.11
C PRO A 298 16.69 -12.75 2.27
N PHE A 299 15.48 -12.59 2.82
CA PHE A 299 14.98 -13.44 3.90
C PHE A 299 14.77 -14.88 3.44
N VAL A 300 14.23 -15.08 2.23
CA VAL A 300 14.07 -16.41 1.63
C VAL A 300 15.43 -17.06 1.39
N TYR A 301 16.41 -16.29 0.90
CA TYR A 301 17.76 -16.78 0.66
C TYR A 301 18.42 -17.28 1.95
N THR A 302 18.42 -16.46 3.01
CA THR A 302 19.02 -16.84 4.30
C THR A 302 18.26 -17.99 4.97
N ALA A 303 16.92 -17.98 4.93
CA ALA A 303 16.12 -19.00 5.61
C ALA A 303 16.21 -20.39 4.94
N PHE A 304 16.24 -20.45 3.60
CA PHE A 304 16.07 -21.71 2.87
C PHE A 304 17.27 -22.10 1.98
N ILE A 305 17.98 -21.13 1.38
CA ILE A 305 19.05 -21.43 0.42
C ILE A 305 20.39 -21.58 1.15
N GLU A 306 20.70 -20.69 2.08
CA GLU A 306 21.94 -20.71 2.85
C GLU A 306 22.04 -21.95 3.74
N LYS A 307 20.99 -22.27 4.50
CA LYS A 307 20.95 -23.46 5.38
C LYS A 307 21.20 -24.77 4.64
N LYS A 308 20.65 -24.92 3.43
CA LYS A 308 20.86 -26.10 2.60
C LYS A 308 22.32 -26.25 2.15
N LYS A 309 23.03 -25.13 1.96
CA LYS A 309 24.47 -25.15 1.61
C LYS A 309 25.35 -25.52 2.82
N SER A 310 24.99 -25.09 4.04
CA SER A 310 25.73 -25.47 5.24
C SER A 310 25.58 -26.95 5.61
N GLU A 311 24.43 -27.56 5.36
CA GLU A 311 24.22 -29.00 5.62
C GLU A 311 25.06 -29.91 4.72
N GLN A 312 25.51 -29.42 3.54
CA GLN A 312 26.34 -30.18 2.61
C GLN A 312 27.86 -30.06 2.88
N CYS A 313 28.29 -29.21 3.84
CA CYS A 313 29.69 -29.08 4.23
C CYS A 313 29.93 -29.67 5.62
N GLY A 314 30.01 -31.00 5.64
CA GLY A 314 30.45 -31.77 6.80
C GLY A 314 30.87 -33.17 6.34
N ALA A 315 31.84 -33.25 5.42
CA ALA A 315 32.39 -34.54 5.01
C ALA A 315 33.28 -35.16 6.12
N THR A 316 33.76 -34.36 7.08
CA THR A 316 34.56 -34.83 8.22
C THR A 316 34.28 -34.05 9.50
N LEU A 317 34.15 -34.78 10.61
CA LEU A 317 33.85 -34.29 11.98
C LEU A 317 34.85 -33.23 12.49
N SER A 318 36.07 -33.20 11.95
CA SER A 318 37.15 -32.31 12.37
C SER A 318 37.00 -30.86 11.89
N GLU A 319 36.31 -30.61 10.76
CA GLU A 319 36.06 -29.24 10.26
C GLU A 319 34.88 -28.57 10.98
N ALA A 320 33.90 -29.35 11.44
CA ALA A 320 32.75 -28.83 12.18
C ALA A 320 33.11 -28.40 13.62
N ALA A 321 34.20 -28.91 14.18
CA ALA A 321 34.64 -28.61 15.55
C ALA A 321 35.48 -27.33 15.67
N GLN A 322 35.85 -26.70 14.55
CA GLN A 322 36.69 -25.49 14.53
C GLN A 322 35.94 -24.20 14.14
N MET A 323 34.61 -24.26 13.99
CA MET A 323 33.77 -23.07 13.77
C MET A 323 33.16 -22.54 15.05
#